data_AF-A0A0F9KSZ8-F1
#
_entry.id   AF-A0A0F9KSZ8-F1
#
_cell.length_a   1.000
_cell.length_b   1.000
_cell.length_c   1.000
_cell.angle_alpha   90.00
_cell.angle_beta   90.00
_cell.angle_gamma   90.00
#
_symmetry.space_group_name_H-M   'P 1'
#
loop_
_entity.id
_entity.type
_entity.pdbx_description
1 polymer ?
#
loop_
_entity_poly.entity_id
_entity_poly.type
_entity_poly.pdbx_seq_one_letter_code
_entity_poly.pdbx_strand_id
1 'polypeptide(L)'
;ARTESGKINYLVRTMGAFDANIYGYAHTHSMQVYSPETLSTSESLKIKAKGKIGALTGCWFRTYTQGNIASYGEMKAYAPTRIGCPVFEISPDKGTIEAITPPIEY
;
A
#
# COMPACT_ATOMS: atom_id res chain seq x y z
N ALA A 1 -3.66 10.77 -8.57
CA ALA A 1 -5.08 11.04 -8.21
C ALA A 1 -5.14 11.74 -6.85
N ARG A 2 -6.11 12.64 -6.62
CA ARG A 2 -6.23 13.45 -5.38
C ARG A 2 -7.05 12.77 -4.27
N THR A 3 -7.92 11.83 -4.61
CA THR A 3 -8.78 11.12 -3.66
C THR A 3 -8.17 9.79 -3.25
N GLU A 4 -8.44 9.32 -2.02
CA GLU A 4 -7.94 8.04 -1.52
C GLU A 4 -8.36 6.86 -2.41
N SER A 5 -9.61 6.83 -2.87
CA SER A 5 -10.10 5.82 -3.82
C SER A 5 -9.31 5.82 -5.13
N GLY A 6 -8.91 7.00 -5.61
CA GLY A 6 -8.08 7.12 -6.80
C GLY A 6 -6.65 6.59 -6.62
N LYS A 7 -6.09 6.68 -5.40
CA LYS A 7 -4.77 6.13 -5.07
C LYS A 7 -4.80 4.60 -5.02
N ILE A 8 -5.83 4.02 -4.39
CA ILE A 8 -6.05 2.56 -4.36
C ILE A 8 -6.18 1.99 -5.77
N ASN A 9 -6.85 2.69 -6.69
CA ASN A 9 -7.00 2.19 -8.07
C ASN A 9 -5.66 1.95 -8.79
N TYR A 10 -4.62 2.73 -8.49
CA TYR A 10 -3.29 2.44 -9.03
C TYR A 10 -2.71 1.15 -8.46
N LEU A 11 -2.82 0.94 -7.14
CA LEU A 11 -2.42 -0.31 -6.50
C LEU A 11 -3.17 -1.51 -7.10
N VAL A 12 -4.50 -1.42 -7.25
CA VAL A 12 -5.32 -2.50 -7.84
C VAL A 12 -4.87 -2.82 -9.27
N ARG A 13 -4.58 -1.80 -10.08
CA ARG A 13 -4.03 -2.01 -11.43
C ARG A 13 -2.68 -2.72 -11.39
N THR A 14 -1.79 -2.33 -10.50
CA THR A 14 -0.50 -3.01 -10.30
C THR A 14 -0.68 -4.46 -9.86
N MET A 15 -1.64 -4.72 -8.96
CA MET A 15 -1.95 -6.08 -8.49
C MET A 15 -2.53 -6.99 -9.58
N GLY A 16 -3.20 -6.42 -10.57
CA GLY A 16 -3.71 -7.14 -11.73
C GLY A 16 -2.68 -7.37 -12.83
N ALA A 17 -1.58 -6.61 -12.86
CA ALA A 17 -0.56 -6.71 -13.89
C ALA A 17 0.46 -7.84 -13.66
N PHE A 18 0.61 -8.30 -12.42
CA PHE A 18 1.60 -9.31 -12.03
C PHE A 18 0.98 -10.38 -11.14
N ASP A 19 1.43 -11.63 -11.29
CA ASP A 19 1.05 -12.70 -10.36
C ASP A 19 2.04 -12.79 -9.19
N ALA A 20 1.64 -12.27 -8.04
CA ALA A 20 2.43 -12.24 -6.82
C ALA A 20 1.52 -12.38 -5.59
N ASN A 21 2.12 -12.58 -4.42
CA ASN A 21 1.40 -12.58 -3.15
C ASN A 21 1.46 -11.22 -2.43
N ILE A 22 2.53 -10.45 -2.66
CA ILE A 22 2.78 -9.14 -2.04
C ILE A 22 2.95 -8.11 -3.14
N TYR A 23 2.30 -6.95 -2.97
CA TYR A 23 2.33 -5.85 -3.93
C TYR A 23 2.61 -4.52 -3.24
N GLY A 24 3.52 -3.74 -3.80
CA GLY A 24 3.82 -2.38 -3.34
C GLY A 24 3.55 -1.37 -4.45
N TYR A 25 2.88 -0.26 -4.11
CA TYR A 25 2.74 0.90 -5.00
C TYR A 25 3.14 2.18 -4.27
N ALA A 26 4.20 2.83 -4.75
CA ALA A 26 4.72 4.08 -4.20
C ALA A 26 4.05 5.31 -4.83
N HIS A 27 4.74 6.46 -4.81
CA HIS A 27 4.38 7.70 -5.52
C HIS A 27 3.13 8.45 -5.03
N THR A 28 2.14 7.78 -4.42
CA THR A 28 0.89 8.41 -3.99
C THR A 28 1.01 9.24 -2.71
N HIS A 29 2.13 9.11 -2.00
CA HIS A 29 2.37 9.71 -0.68
C HIS A 29 1.22 9.37 0.29
N SER A 30 0.69 8.16 0.21
CA SER A 30 -0.27 7.60 1.16
C SER A 30 0.23 6.24 1.63
N MET A 31 -0.11 5.90 2.87
CA MET A 31 0.12 4.58 3.41
C MET A 31 -1.22 3.90 3.70
N GLN A 32 -1.47 2.79 3.01
CA GLN A 32 -2.71 2.05 3.12
C GLN A 32 -2.49 0.60 2.70
N VAL A 33 -3.06 -0.34 3.45
CA VAL A 33 -3.09 -1.76 3.11
C VAL A 33 -4.41 -2.10 2.42
N TYR A 34 -4.35 -2.96 1.40
CA TYR A 34 -5.48 -3.50 0.68
C TYR A 34 -5.28 -5.00 0.45
N SER A 35 -6.16 -5.84 1.00
CA SER A 35 -6.02 -7.30 0.96
C SER A 35 -7.29 -7.96 0.40
N PRO A 36 -7.50 -7.94 -0.92
CA PRO A 36 -8.62 -8.62 -1.53
C PRO A 36 -8.41 -10.13 -1.51
N GLU A 37 -9.47 -10.87 -1.21
CA GLU A 37 -9.51 -12.29 -1.49
C GLU A 37 -9.66 -12.50 -3.01
N THR A 38 -8.80 -13.34 -3.59
CA THR A 38 -8.89 -13.71 -5.00
C THR A 38 -8.99 -15.21 -5.15
N LEU A 39 -9.51 -15.68 -6.29
CA LEU A 39 -9.56 -17.09 -6.62
C LEU A 39 -8.36 -17.46 -7.51
N SER A 40 -7.87 -18.68 -7.32
CA SER A 40 -6.82 -19.28 -8.13
C SER A 40 -7.13 -20.77 -8.32
N THR A 41 -6.41 -21.43 -9.22
CA THR A 41 -6.51 -22.87 -9.46
C THR A 41 -5.31 -23.60 -8.86
N SER A 42 -5.53 -24.77 -8.29
CA SER A 42 -4.44 -25.71 -7.94
C SER A 42 -3.91 -26.42 -9.19
N GLU A 43 -2.79 -27.13 -9.04
CA GLU A 43 -2.26 -28.03 -10.09
C GLU A 43 -3.28 -29.11 -10.49
N SER A 44 -4.12 -29.53 -9.55
CA SER A 44 -5.23 -30.46 -9.80
C SER A 44 -6.51 -29.78 -10.32
N LEU A 45 -6.43 -28.55 -10.81
CA LEU A 45 -7.54 -27.74 -11.35
C LEU A 45 -8.71 -27.49 -10.38
N LYS A 46 -8.45 -27.51 -9.06
CA LYS A 46 -9.46 -27.14 -8.06
C LYS A 46 -9.39 -25.65 -7.77
N ILE A 47 -10.54 -25.01 -7.59
CA ILE A 47 -10.62 -23.61 -7.17
C ILE A 47 -10.14 -23.51 -5.72
N LYS A 48 -9.23 -22.57 -5.45
CA LYS A 48 -8.73 -22.23 -4.11
C LYS A 48 -8.72 -20.73 -3.91
N ALA A 49 -8.87 -20.29 -2.68
CA ALA A 49 -8.59 -18.90 -2.32
C ALA A 49 -7.07 -18.64 -2.45
N LYS A 50 -6.70 -17.51 -3.02
CA LYS A 50 -5.34 -16.97 -3.07
C LYS A 50 -5.36 -15.59 -2.40
N GLY A 51 -4.70 -15.51 -1.25
CA GLY A 51 -4.46 -14.24 -0.58
C GLY A 51 -3.52 -13.38 -1.42
N LYS A 52 -3.96 -12.14 -1.68
CA LYS A 52 -3.11 -11.08 -2.23
C LYS A 52 -3.10 -9.94 -1.22
N ILE A 53 -1.92 -9.48 -0.87
CA ILE A 53 -1.77 -8.30 -0.02
C ILE A 53 -1.07 -7.20 -0.80
N GLY A 54 -1.71 -6.04 -0.87
CA GLY A 54 -1.18 -4.85 -1.51
C GLY A 54 -1.03 -3.73 -0.50
N ALA A 55 -0.04 -2.86 -0.70
CA ALA A 55 0.05 -1.64 0.07
C ALA A 55 0.52 -0.44 -0.77
N LEU A 56 -0.09 0.71 -0.49
CA LEU A 56 0.53 2.00 -0.77
C LEU A 56 1.68 2.19 0.22
N THR A 57 2.90 2.39 -0.27
CA THR A 57 4.10 2.22 0.56
C THR A 57 4.43 3.40 1.47
N GLY A 58 3.55 4.42 1.54
CA GLY A 58 3.81 5.62 2.33
C GLY A 58 4.93 6.48 1.76
N CYS A 59 5.46 7.36 2.61
CA CYS A 59 6.66 8.14 2.34
C CYS A 59 7.27 8.65 3.65
N TRP A 60 8.49 9.19 3.58
CA TRP A 60 9.15 9.91 4.68
C TRP A 60 9.12 11.42 4.48
N PHE A 61 8.21 11.91 3.65
CA PHE A 61 8.09 13.32 3.31
C PHE A 61 7.19 14.03 4.31
N ARG A 62 7.80 14.86 5.17
CA ARG A 62 7.07 15.68 6.13
C ARG A 62 6.64 17.00 5.50
N THR A 63 5.46 16.99 4.88
CA THR A 63 4.91 18.11 4.08
C THR A 63 4.96 19.49 4.75
N TYR A 64 4.73 19.55 6.06
CA TYR A 64 4.51 20.79 6.83
C TYR A 64 5.64 21.14 7.81
N THR A 65 6.71 20.35 7.89
CA THR A 65 7.76 20.56 8.91
C THR A 65 9.15 20.79 8.30
N GLN A 66 9.21 21.13 7.01
CA GLN A 66 10.48 21.32 6.29
C GLN A 66 11.18 22.66 6.61
N GLY A 67 10.58 23.54 7.41
CA GLY A 67 11.17 24.84 7.77
C GLY A 67 11.30 25.83 6.61
N ASN A 68 10.74 25.52 5.43
CA ASN A 68 10.72 26.38 4.27
C ASN A 68 9.49 27.29 4.27
N ILE A 69 9.60 28.50 3.72
CA ILE A 69 8.46 29.39 3.49
C ILE A 69 7.60 28.77 2.38
N ALA A 70 6.45 28.21 2.74
CA ALA A 70 5.48 27.58 1.84
C ALA A 70 6.08 26.47 0.97
N SER A 71 6.31 25.30 1.57
CA SER A 71 6.65 24.06 0.83
C SER A 71 5.62 23.81 -0.29
N TYR A 72 6.01 23.11 -1.36
CA TYR A 72 5.09 22.76 -2.45
C TYR A 72 3.79 22.11 -1.96
N GLY A 73 3.88 21.34 -0.86
CA GLY A 73 2.71 20.72 -0.26
C GLY A 73 1.81 21.69 0.49
N GLU A 74 2.39 22.71 1.12
CA GLU A 74 1.66 23.85 1.70
C GLU A 74 1.01 24.69 0.61
N MET A 75 1.75 25.02 -0.46
CA MET A 75 1.22 25.76 -1.62
C MET A 75 0.04 25.06 -2.30
N LYS A 76 0.04 23.72 -2.30
CA LYS A 76 -1.04 22.91 -2.89
C LYS A 76 -2.05 22.37 -1.89
N ALA A 77 -1.94 22.74 -0.62
CA ALA A 77 -2.80 22.29 0.47
C ALA A 77 -3.00 20.76 0.50
N TYR A 78 -1.93 19.99 0.32
CA TYR A 78 -2.02 18.52 0.39
C TYR A 78 -2.22 18.08 1.84
N ALA A 79 -3.13 17.15 2.10
CA ALA A 79 -3.29 16.60 3.44
C ALA A 79 -1.94 16.07 3.99
N PRO A 80 -1.67 16.25 5.29
CA PRO A 80 -0.53 15.60 5.92
C PRO A 80 -0.65 14.09 5.73
N THR A 81 0.48 13.43 5.50
CA THR A 81 0.50 11.99 5.28
C THR A 81 1.22 11.28 6.42
N ARG A 82 0.84 10.02 6.65
CA ARG A 82 1.49 9.18 7.65
C ARG A 82 2.92 8.90 7.20
N ILE A 83 3.88 9.17 8.08
CA ILE A 83 5.30 8.89 7.82
C ILE A 83 5.58 7.40 7.99
N GLY A 84 6.42 6.86 7.11
CA GLY A 84 6.92 5.49 7.18
C GLY A 84 6.44 4.61 6.03
N CYS A 85 6.54 3.30 6.25
CA CYS A 85 6.17 2.28 5.28
C CYS A 85 5.46 1.10 5.97
N PRO A 86 4.60 0.37 5.24
CA PRO A 86 4.02 -0.88 5.72
C PRO A 86 5.12 -1.93 5.92
N VAL A 87 4.94 -2.77 6.93
CA VAL A 87 5.78 -3.95 7.19
C VAL A 87 4.98 -5.18 6.78
N PHE A 88 5.58 -6.03 5.95
CA PHE A 88 4.99 -7.32 5.61
C PHE A 88 5.64 -8.40 6.46
N GLU A 89 4.83 -9.09 7.26
CA GLU A 89 5.25 -10.26 8.00
C GLU A 89 4.94 -11.51 7.18
N ILE A 90 5.97 -12.32 6.91
CA ILE A 90 5.87 -13.52 6.10
C ILE A 90 6.15 -14.69 7.03
N SER A 91 5.19 -15.61 7.14
CA SER A 91 5.33 -16.86 7.88
C SER A 91 5.28 -18.04 6.89
N PRO A 92 6.43 -18.50 6.37
CA PRO A 92 6.48 -19.55 5.35
C PRO A 92 5.83 -20.86 5.81
N ASP A 93 6.08 -21.24 7.06
CA ASP A 93 5.58 -22.51 7.64
C ASP A 93 4.05 -22.54 7.78
N LYS A 94 3.44 -21.36 7.97
CA LYS A 94 1.99 -21.20 8.09
C LYS A 94 1.33 -20.84 6.74
N GLY A 95 2.13 -20.51 5.73
CA GLY A 95 1.66 -19.97 4.46
C GLY A 95 0.91 -18.64 4.60
N THR A 96 1.12 -17.89 5.69
CA THR A 96 0.42 -16.63 5.97
C THR A 96 1.31 -15.43 5.65
N ILE A 97 0.65 -14.37 5.18
CA ILE A 97 1.26 -13.08 4.90
C ILE A 97 0.35 -12.01 5.50
N GLU A 98 0.92 -11.16 6.35
CA GLU A 98 0.21 -10.08 7.02
C GLU A 98 0.89 -8.75 6.70
N ALA A 99 0.12 -7.67 6.63
CA ALA A 99 0.65 -6.33 6.43
C ALA A 99 0.28 -5.46 7.62
N ILE A 100 1.30 -4.97 8.29
CA ILE A 100 1.21 -4.13 9.47
C ILE A 100 1.52 -2.71 9.04
N THR A 101 0.60 -1.79 9.30
CA THR A 101 0.90 -0.37 9.15
C THR A 101 1.45 0.14 10.48
N PRO A 102 2.66 0.72 10.53
CA PRO A 102 3.21 1.25 11.77
C PRO A 102 2.28 2.32 12.37
N PRO A 103 2.31 2.52 13.70
CA PRO A 103 1.53 3.54 14.38
C PRO A 103 1.76 4.93 13.76
N ILE A 104 0.76 5.82 13.90
CA ILE A 104 0.80 7.14 13.27
C ILE A 104 1.86 7.99 13.97
N GLU A 105 2.95 8.28 13.29
CA GLU A 105 3.87 9.36 13.63
C GLU A 105 3.70 10.49 12.61
N TYR A 106 3.48 11.71 13.11
CA TYR A 106 3.41 12.95 12.31
C TYR A 106 4.77 13.65 12.30
#